data_AF-A0A0F9ESS4-F1
#
_entry.id   AF-A0A0F9ESS4-F1
#
_cell.length_a   1.000
_cell.length_b   1.000
_cell.length_c   1.000
_cell.angle_alpha   90.00
_cell.angle_beta   90.00
_cell.angle_gamma   90.00
#
_symmetry.space_group_name_H-M   'P 1'
#
loop_
_entity.id
_entity.type
_entity.pdbx_description
1 polymer ?
#
loop_
_entity_poly.entity_id
_entity_poly.type
_entity_poly.pdbx_seq_one_letter_code
_entity_poly.pdbx_strand_id
1 'polypeptide(L)'
;RRKRKLHIGLFGYCRTVGEHCLPRAIGFTASLCSMGLPPALLGLNALTQKDYDFILTQYINFEEDLKDALKYYNPDQPFIPKVIELKLKELAIDCEMDDDHKKITDYIIDSVRLNKTEDLSSKVLMAANRRRYLG
;
A
#
# COMPACT_ATOMS: atom_id res chain seq x y z
N ARG A 1 18.65 -2.71 5.94
CA ARG A 1 18.27 -2.99 7.35
C ARG A 1 19.13 -2.11 8.28
N ARG A 2 18.53 -1.34 9.20
CA ARG A 2 19.23 -0.54 10.23
C ARG A 2 18.87 -1.08 11.62
N LYS A 3 19.79 -1.07 12.59
CA LYS A 3 19.43 -1.27 14.01
C LYS A 3 18.55 -0.09 14.44
N ARG A 4 17.27 -0.34 14.74
CA ARG A 4 16.35 0.70 15.20
C ARG A 4 16.24 0.63 16.71
N LYS A 5 16.37 1.78 17.40
CA LYS A 5 15.93 1.87 18.79
C LYS A 5 14.43 1.55 18.86
N LEU A 6 14.04 0.83 19.90
CA LEU A 6 12.64 0.66 20.24
C LEU A 6 12.10 2.03 20.72
N HIS A 7 10.86 2.37 20.36
CA HIS A 7 10.19 3.57 20.89
C HIS A 7 9.70 3.26 22.31
N ILE A 8 10.64 3.08 23.22
CA ILE A 8 10.42 2.77 24.64
C ILE A 8 11.24 3.75 25.48
N GLY A 9 10.71 4.17 26.63
CA GLY A 9 11.35 5.12 27.54
C GLY A 9 11.05 6.60 27.25
N LEU A 10 11.82 7.50 27.87
CA LEU A 10 11.57 8.96 27.96
C LEU A 10 11.44 9.71 26.61
N PHE A 11 11.96 9.13 25.52
CA PHE A 11 11.91 9.69 24.17
C PHE A 11 11.07 8.85 23.19
N GLY A 12 10.32 7.87 23.68
CA GLY A 12 9.35 7.12 22.87
C GLY A 12 8.06 7.93 22.72
N TYR A 13 7.55 8.08 21.49
CA TYR A 13 6.18 8.54 21.29
C TYR A 13 5.21 7.37 21.48
N CYS A 14 4.05 7.65 22.09
CA CYS A 14 3.01 6.65 22.28
C CYS A 14 2.51 6.16 20.91
N ARG A 15 2.36 4.84 20.76
CA ARG A 15 1.77 4.20 19.57
C ARG A 15 0.38 3.66 19.83
N THR A 16 -0.17 3.91 21.01
CA THR A 16 -1.50 3.47 21.40
C THR A 16 -2.47 4.63 21.27
N VAL A 17 -3.52 4.45 20.49
CA VAL A 17 -4.66 5.37 20.41
C VAL A 17 -5.89 4.57 20.81
N GLY A 18 -6.47 4.89 21.97
CA GLY A 18 -7.52 4.08 22.58
C GLY A 18 -7.03 2.65 22.86
N GLU A 19 -7.73 1.65 22.32
CA GLU A 19 -7.39 0.23 22.46
C GLU A 19 -6.46 -0.29 21.34
N HIS A 20 -6.13 0.55 20.35
CA HIS A 20 -5.39 0.14 19.17
C HIS A 20 -3.91 0.54 19.22
N CYS A 21 -3.02 -0.40 18.94
CA CYS A 21 -1.60 -0.15 18.75
C CYS A 21 -1.32 0.12 17.26
N LEU A 22 -1.00 1.36 16.90
CA LEU A 22 -0.74 1.77 15.53
C LEU A 22 0.58 1.17 15.02
N PRO A 23 0.60 0.50 13.84
CA PRO A 23 1.84 0.01 13.22
C PRO A 23 2.79 1.16 12.90
N ARG A 24 4.10 0.88 12.77
CA ARG A 24 5.04 1.88 12.24
C ARG A 24 4.75 2.03 10.74
N ALA A 25 4.87 3.24 10.20
CA ALA A 25 4.61 3.53 8.78
C ALA A 25 5.26 2.49 7.84
N ILE A 26 6.55 2.21 8.01
CA ILE A 26 7.26 1.24 7.15
C ILE A 26 6.66 -0.17 7.23
N GLY A 27 6.25 -0.62 8.41
CA GLY A 27 5.63 -1.94 8.57
C GLY A 27 4.22 -1.97 7.97
N PHE A 28 3.48 -0.86 8.11
CA PHE A 28 2.16 -0.69 7.54
C PHE A 28 2.20 -0.68 6.00
N THR A 29 3.02 0.19 5.40
CA THR A 29 3.24 0.25 3.96
C THR A 29 3.73 -1.08 3.40
N ALA A 30 4.69 -1.73 4.07
CA ALA A 30 5.20 -3.02 3.63
C ALA A 30 4.11 -4.08 3.57
N SER A 31 3.26 -4.14 4.61
CA SER A 31 2.16 -5.10 4.66
C SER A 31 1.18 -4.86 3.52
N LEU A 32 0.71 -3.62 3.37
CA LEU A 32 -0.29 -3.28 2.36
C LEU A 32 0.23 -3.50 0.93
N CYS A 33 1.41 -2.98 0.59
CA CYS A 33 1.99 -3.18 -0.75
C CYS A 33 2.26 -4.66 -1.05
N SER A 34 2.64 -5.47 -0.04
CA SER A 34 2.82 -6.91 -0.23
C SER A 34 1.52 -7.66 -0.50
N MET A 35 0.37 -7.11 -0.08
CA MET A 35 -0.95 -7.62 -0.45
C MET A 35 -1.48 -7.02 -1.76
N GLY A 36 -0.64 -6.30 -2.51
CA GLY A 36 -1.05 -5.62 -3.74
C GLY A 36 -1.92 -4.39 -3.52
N LEU A 37 -1.85 -3.79 -2.33
CA LEU A 37 -2.62 -2.60 -1.98
C LEU A 37 -1.69 -1.44 -1.60
N PRO A 38 -1.27 -0.58 -2.55
CA PRO A 38 -0.51 0.61 -2.20
C PRO A 38 -1.32 1.53 -1.25
N PRO A 39 -0.75 1.99 -0.13
CA PRO A 39 -1.48 2.81 0.83
C PRO A 39 -1.92 4.17 0.27
N ALA A 40 -1.28 4.67 -0.79
CA ALA A 40 -1.66 5.91 -1.48
C ALA A 40 -3.07 5.85 -2.10
N LEU A 41 -3.58 4.63 -2.37
CA LEU A 41 -4.93 4.45 -2.92
C LEU A 41 -6.02 4.58 -1.83
N LEU A 42 -5.64 4.48 -0.56
CA LEU A 42 -6.57 4.60 0.56
C LEU A 42 -7.02 6.06 0.69
N GLY A 43 -8.34 6.26 0.78
CA GLY A 43 -8.94 7.59 0.97
C GLY A 43 -9.23 8.36 -0.31
N LEU A 44 -8.84 7.86 -1.49
CA LEU A 44 -9.22 8.48 -2.77
C LEU A 44 -10.74 8.57 -2.95
N ASN A 45 -11.48 7.62 -2.40
CA ASN A 45 -12.95 7.62 -2.40
C ASN A 45 -13.59 8.76 -1.59
N ALA A 46 -12.83 9.43 -0.72
CA ALA A 46 -13.33 10.55 0.06
C ALA A 46 -13.20 11.89 -0.69
N LEU A 47 -12.44 11.93 -1.79
CA LEU A 47 -12.24 13.15 -2.56
C LEU A 47 -13.44 13.43 -3.46
N THR A 48 -13.99 14.63 -3.35
CA THR A 48 -14.91 15.16 -4.36
C THR A 48 -14.15 15.58 -5.60
N GLN A 49 -14.84 15.81 -6.72
CA GLN A 49 -14.20 16.31 -7.94
C GLN A 49 -13.47 17.64 -7.69
N LYS A 50 -14.07 18.55 -6.89
CA LYS A 50 -13.46 19.83 -6.54
C LYS A 50 -12.17 19.66 -5.74
N ASP A 51 -12.14 18.70 -4.83
CA ASP A 51 -10.94 18.40 -4.04
C ASP A 51 -9.83 17.83 -4.94
N TYR A 52 -10.21 16.93 -5.86
CA TYR A 52 -9.28 16.36 -6.83
C TYR A 52 -8.67 17.43 -7.73
N ASP A 53 -9.49 18.28 -8.33
CA ASP A 53 -9.03 19.39 -9.17
C ASP A 53 -8.12 20.34 -8.38
N PHE A 54 -8.46 20.64 -7.13
CA PHE A 54 -7.62 21.46 -6.27
C PHE A 54 -6.26 20.82 -6.00
N ILE A 55 -6.23 19.52 -5.68
CA ILE A 55 -4.99 18.78 -5.45
C ILE A 55 -4.11 18.80 -6.71
N LEU A 56 -4.68 18.60 -7.90
CA LEU A 56 -3.92 18.68 -9.15
C LEU A 56 -3.26 20.05 -9.37
N THR A 57 -3.87 21.14 -8.88
CA THR A 57 -3.25 22.48 -8.99
C THR A 57 -2.14 22.72 -7.97
N GLN A 58 -2.24 22.13 -6.78
CA GLN A 58 -1.32 22.41 -5.66
C GLN A 58 -0.19 21.39 -5.56
N TYR A 59 -0.44 20.15 -5.97
CA TYR A 59 0.49 19.04 -5.90
C TYR A 59 0.83 18.55 -7.30
N ILE A 60 1.90 19.13 -7.84
CA ILE A 60 2.38 18.94 -9.22
C ILE A 60 2.57 17.46 -9.57
N ASN A 61 3.07 16.64 -8.64
CA ASN A 61 3.41 15.24 -8.90
C ASN A 61 2.30 14.25 -8.51
N PHE A 62 1.10 14.74 -8.14
CA PHE A 62 0.06 13.87 -7.59
C PHE A 62 -0.34 12.73 -8.55
N GLU A 63 -0.50 13.01 -9.84
CA GLU A 63 -0.82 11.97 -10.83
C GLU A 63 0.33 11.00 -11.04
N GLU A 64 1.58 11.48 -11.04
CA GLU A 64 2.76 10.63 -11.20
C GLU A 64 2.91 9.68 -10.01
N ASP A 65 2.77 10.19 -8.79
CA ASP A 65 2.82 9.37 -7.58
C ASP A 65 1.69 8.34 -7.53
N LEU A 66 0.50 8.73 -8.02
CA LEU A 66 -0.65 7.82 -8.10
C LEU A 66 -0.45 6.74 -9.18
N LYS A 67 0.13 7.10 -10.34
CA LYS A 67 0.54 6.13 -11.38
C LYS A 67 1.60 5.16 -10.85
N ASP A 68 2.60 5.66 -10.15
CA ASP A 68 3.65 4.84 -9.54
C ASP A 68 3.10 3.89 -8.48
N ALA A 69 2.11 4.32 -7.71
CA ALA A 69 1.39 3.46 -6.79
C ALA A 69 0.59 2.39 -7.55
N LEU A 70 -0.21 2.78 -8.54
CA LEU A 70 -1.06 1.89 -9.33
C LEU A 70 -0.29 0.80 -10.06
N LYS A 71 0.97 1.06 -10.46
CA LYS A 71 1.85 0.05 -11.07
C LYS A 71 1.97 -1.23 -10.23
N TYR A 72 1.94 -1.12 -8.90
CA TYR A 72 2.07 -2.25 -7.97
C TYR A 72 0.75 -2.65 -7.31
N TYR A 73 -0.36 -2.07 -7.74
CA TYR A 73 -1.70 -2.50 -7.35
C TYR A 73 -1.94 -3.92 -7.88
N ASN A 74 -2.74 -4.71 -7.16
CA ASN A 74 -3.29 -5.97 -7.66
C ASN A 74 -4.81 -5.79 -7.75
N PRO A 75 -5.48 -5.95 -8.90
CA PRO A 75 -6.92 -5.81 -8.98
C PRO A 75 -7.68 -6.94 -8.29
N ASP A 76 -7.05 -8.11 -8.12
CA ASP A 76 -7.68 -9.32 -7.59
C ASP A 76 -7.58 -9.42 -6.04
N GLN A 77 -6.95 -8.45 -5.38
CA GLN A 77 -6.87 -8.46 -3.92
C GLN A 77 -8.26 -8.24 -3.29
N PRO A 78 -8.60 -8.98 -2.21
CA PRO A 78 -9.94 -8.95 -1.62
C PRO A 78 -10.16 -7.88 -0.53
N PHE A 79 -9.17 -7.03 -0.24
CA PHE A 79 -9.15 -6.18 0.96
C PHE A 79 -9.64 -4.75 0.73
N ILE A 80 -9.62 -4.25 -0.51
CA ILE A 80 -10.20 -2.94 -0.83
C ILE A 80 -11.73 -2.98 -0.76
N PRO A 81 -12.36 -1.96 -0.14
CA PRO A 81 -13.78 -1.68 -0.35
C PRO A 81 -14.07 -1.33 -1.82
N LYS A 82 -15.10 -1.95 -2.42
CA LYS A 82 -15.54 -1.71 -3.82
C LYS A 82 -15.67 -0.24 -4.22
N VAL A 83 -15.94 0.65 -3.26
CA VAL A 83 -16.05 2.10 -3.49
C VAL A 83 -14.73 2.70 -4.01
N ILE A 84 -13.57 2.24 -3.52
CA ILE A 84 -12.27 2.72 -4.00
C ILE A 84 -12.02 2.24 -5.42
N GLU A 85 -12.34 0.98 -5.75
CA GLU A 85 -12.24 0.46 -7.13
C GLU A 85 -13.07 1.27 -8.12
N LEU A 86 -14.28 1.66 -7.76
CA LEU A 86 -15.12 2.53 -8.59
C LEU A 86 -14.47 3.89 -8.80
N LYS A 87 -13.90 4.48 -7.75
CA LYS A 87 -13.22 5.78 -7.86
C LYS A 87 -11.98 5.70 -8.74
N LEU A 88 -11.20 4.62 -8.65
CA LEU A 88 -10.04 4.41 -9.52
C LEU A 88 -10.45 4.30 -11.00
N LYS A 89 -11.57 3.62 -11.29
CA LYS A 89 -12.13 3.55 -12.65
C LYS A 89 -12.64 4.89 -13.14
N GLU A 90 -13.26 5.69 -12.27
CA GLU A 90 -13.74 7.05 -12.57
C GLU A 90 -12.58 7.99 -12.92
N LEU A 91 -11.47 7.90 -12.19
CA LEU A 91 -10.28 8.72 -12.45
C LEU A 91 -9.54 8.35 -13.74
N ALA A 92 -9.82 7.18 -14.33
CA ALA A 92 -9.32 6.73 -15.63
C ALA A 92 -7.81 6.94 -15.86
N ILE A 93 -7.01 6.69 -14.83
CA ILE A 93 -5.55 6.90 -14.87
C ILE A 93 -4.92 5.79 -15.71
N ASP A 94 -4.29 6.18 -16.83
CA ASP A 94 -3.53 5.27 -17.66
C ASP A 94 -2.28 4.80 -16.91
N CYS A 95 -2.21 3.49 -16.64
CA CYS A 95 -1.13 2.87 -15.89
C CYS A 95 -0.94 1.41 -16.31
N GLU A 96 0.27 1.06 -16.71
CA GLU A 96 0.67 -0.32 -16.93
C GLU A 96 1.05 -0.98 -15.60
N MET A 97 0.27 -2.00 -15.22
CA MET A 97 0.50 -2.76 -14.00
C MET A 97 1.69 -3.73 -14.18
N ASP A 98 2.48 -3.93 -13.12
CA ASP A 98 3.59 -4.88 -13.12
C ASP A 98 3.05 -6.31 -12.91
N ASP A 99 2.95 -7.07 -14.01
CA ASP A 99 2.49 -8.46 -14.01
C ASP A 99 3.31 -9.39 -13.10
N ASP A 100 4.61 -9.13 -12.96
CA ASP A 100 5.46 -9.95 -12.11
C ASP A 100 5.24 -9.63 -10.63
N HIS A 101 5.00 -8.36 -10.30
CA HIS A 101 4.55 -7.97 -8.98
C HIS A 101 3.19 -8.59 -8.66
N LYS A 102 2.24 -8.55 -9.61
CA LYS A 102 0.92 -9.18 -9.46
C LYS A 102 1.05 -10.66 -9.08
N LYS A 103 1.83 -11.46 -9.83
CA LYS A 103 2.06 -12.88 -9.53
C LYS A 103 2.61 -13.11 -8.11
N ILE A 104 3.52 -12.25 -7.65
CA ILE A 104 4.06 -12.34 -6.30
C ILE A 104 2.96 -12.05 -5.26
N THR A 105 2.16 -11.01 -5.49
CA THR A 105 1.07 -10.65 -4.59
C THR A 105 -0.06 -11.69 -4.57
N ASP A 106 -0.42 -12.29 -5.70
CA ASP A 106 -1.38 -13.40 -5.78
C ASP A 106 -0.94 -14.55 -4.86
N TYR A 107 0.32 -14.95 -4.96
CA TYR A 107 0.89 -15.98 -4.08
C TYR A 107 0.84 -15.57 -2.60
N ILE A 108 1.16 -14.31 -2.27
CA ILE A 108 1.13 -13.81 -0.88
C ILE A 108 -0.31 -13.86 -0.35
N ILE A 109 -1.29 -13.40 -1.13
CA ILE A 109 -2.71 -13.38 -0.78
C ILE A 109 -3.20 -14.80 -0.51
N ASP A 110 -2.90 -15.74 -1.40
CA ASP A 110 -3.29 -17.15 -1.24
C ASP A 110 -2.60 -17.81 -0.04
N SER A 111 -1.32 -17.50 0.19
CA SER A 111 -0.59 -17.99 1.35
C SER A 111 -1.20 -17.50 2.65
N VAL A 112 -1.57 -16.21 2.72
CA VAL A 112 -2.26 -15.64 3.90
C VAL A 112 -3.63 -16.27 4.09
N ARG A 113 -4.42 -16.47 3.03
CA ARG A 113 -5.72 -17.15 3.09
C ARG A 113 -5.62 -18.59 3.60
N LEU A 114 -4.57 -19.31 3.20
CA LEU A 114 -4.31 -20.70 3.59
C LEU A 114 -3.49 -20.83 4.88
N ASN A 115 -3.18 -19.72 5.57
CA ASN A 115 -2.31 -19.68 6.75
C ASN A 115 -0.93 -20.34 6.55
N LYS A 116 -0.39 -20.27 5.32
CA LYS A 116 0.95 -20.79 4.98
C LYS A 116 1.99 -19.68 5.14
N THR A 117 2.93 -19.85 6.06
CA THR A 117 3.91 -18.79 6.39
C THR A 117 5.35 -19.08 5.95
N GLU A 118 5.63 -20.31 5.48
CA GLU A 118 6.99 -20.82 5.22
C GLU A 118 7.78 -19.91 4.27
N ASP A 119 7.18 -19.50 3.15
CA ASP A 119 7.85 -18.69 2.11
C ASP A 119 7.48 -17.21 2.13
N LEU A 120 6.56 -16.80 3.02
CA LEU A 120 5.94 -15.48 2.98
C LEU A 120 6.97 -14.34 3.09
N SER A 121 7.96 -14.51 3.98
CA SER A 121 9.04 -13.53 4.16
C SER A 121 9.89 -13.34 2.90
N SER A 122 10.16 -14.42 2.17
CA SER A 122 10.90 -14.38 0.92
C SER A 122 10.10 -13.65 -0.16
N LYS A 123 8.81 -13.95 -0.28
CA LYS A 123 7.92 -13.32 -1.27
C LYS A 123 7.71 -11.83 -0.97
N VAL A 124 7.57 -11.44 0.29
CA VAL A 124 7.53 -10.03 0.70
C VAL A 124 8.80 -9.30 0.27
N LEU A 125 9.98 -9.92 0.41
CA LEU A 125 11.24 -9.36 -0.07
C LEU A 125 11.31 -9.28 -1.61
N MET A 126 10.79 -10.28 -2.32
CA MET A 126 10.71 -10.24 -3.78
C MET A 126 9.82 -9.10 -4.27
N ALA A 127 8.64 -8.93 -3.68
CA ALA A 127 7.74 -7.80 -3.97
C ALA A 127 8.40 -6.46 -3.67
N ALA A 128 9.06 -6.34 -2.50
CA ALA A 128 9.84 -5.16 -2.13
C ALA A 128 10.98 -4.84 -3.10
N ASN A 129 11.67 -5.86 -3.62
CA ASN A 129 12.73 -5.67 -4.60
C ASN A 129 12.19 -5.16 -5.93
N ARG A 130 11.03 -5.68 -6.38
CA ARG A 130 10.35 -5.19 -7.60
C ARG A 130 10.02 -3.70 -7.53
N ARG A 131 9.44 -3.27 -6.41
CA ARG A 131 9.12 -1.84 -6.17
C ARG A 131 10.30 -0.98 -5.70
N ARG A 132 11.47 -1.58 -5.44
CA ARG A 132 12.71 -0.93 -4.94
C ARG A 132 12.62 -0.32 -3.53
N TYR A 133 11.59 -0.63 -2.77
CA TYR A 133 11.46 -0.25 -1.36
C TYR A 133 10.67 -1.29 -0.57
N LEU A 134 10.95 -1.40 0.73
CA LEU A 134 10.19 -2.31 1.60
C LEU A 134 8.85 -1.71 2.03
N GLY A 135 8.85 -0.42 2.35
CA GLY A 135 7.71 0.35 2.83
C GLY A 135 8.19 1.66 3.42
#